data_AF-A0A7J6H2T1-F1
#
_entry.id   AF-A0A7J6H2T1-F1
#
_cell.length_a   1.000
_cell.length_b   1.000
_cell.length_c   1.000
_cell.angle_alpha   90.00
_cell.angle_beta   90.00
_cell.angle_gamma   90.00
#
_symmetry.space_group_name_H-M   'P 1'
#
loop_
_entity.id
_entity.type
_entity.pdbx_description
1 polymer ?
#
loop_
_entity_poly.entity_id
_entity_poly.type
_entity_poly.pdbx_seq_one_letter_code
_entity_poly.pdbx_strand_id
1 'polypeptide(L)'
;MENGNHHHQPINGNGNGYCVNKHLIKTKGELITCKAAVVHGPGEPFVLEEILVEPPQKMEVRIKILFTSICHTDLSAWKGENESQRAFPRILGHEASGVVESVGEGVSDFEKGDHVVPIFNGECGDCECCSNHLSSNKCSKFGVDPNMKVMVGDGRSRFWSKDGTKQIYHFLNTSTFAEYSVLNSACLVKIDSKFSPHLKKMTLLSCGVSTVLLALLMKLVMKVAEGARARGASKIIGVDINPTKFSTGKAMGVTDFINPTELEKPVHQRIREMSKGGVDYSFECAGNVDVLREAFLSTHEGWGLTVILGIHPSPRMLPIHPMELFDGRSITASVFGGFKGKTQLPIFAQQCIQGINGINGDNKTTGKVITCRGAVAYGPGEPLVVEEILVEPPQKMEVRIKIMFTSICHTDLSIWKGENESQRAYPRILGHEASGYGVNPMMKISEGARARGASKIIGVDVNPTKFSKGEAMGMTDFVNPIELEKPLHEKIREISRGGVDFSFECAGNLDVLREAYLSTHEGWGMTVVLGIHPSPRMLPIHPMELFDGRGICASIFGGFKAKTQLPIFAQQCIHGEVNLDEFITHELPFEKINEAFQLLIQGKSLRCLLHF
;
A
#
# COMPACT_ATOMS: atom_id res chain seq x y z
N MET A 1 -80.15 -4.90 21.56
CA MET A 1 -79.57 -5.52 22.77
C MET A 1 -78.37 -4.69 23.18
N GLU A 2 -78.13 -4.53 24.48
CA GLU A 2 -77.25 -3.53 25.12
C GLU A 2 -75.84 -3.43 24.51
N ASN A 3 -75.25 -2.23 24.33
CA ASN A 3 -74.72 -1.27 25.33
C ASN A 3 -73.58 -1.84 26.20
N GLY A 4 -72.41 -1.20 26.16
CA GLY A 4 -71.24 -1.61 26.97
C GLY A 4 -69.96 -0.80 26.74
N ASN A 5 -70.00 0.51 26.98
CA ASN A 5 -68.78 1.34 27.05
C ASN A 5 -67.98 1.01 28.32
N HIS A 6 -66.70 0.64 28.20
CA HIS A 6 -65.77 0.69 29.34
C HIS A 6 -64.42 1.30 28.95
N HIS A 7 -64.10 2.42 29.60
CA HIS A 7 -62.76 2.99 29.64
C HIS A 7 -61.78 2.00 30.28
N HIS A 8 -60.58 1.88 29.70
CA HIS A 8 -59.39 1.49 30.46
C HIS A 8 -58.35 2.61 30.41
N GLN A 9 -57.94 3.06 31.60
CA GLN A 9 -56.79 3.94 31.80
C GLN A 9 -55.48 3.19 31.54
N PRO A 10 -54.39 3.86 31.14
CA PRO A 10 -53.10 3.23 30.97
C PRO A 10 -52.49 2.81 32.32
N ILE A 11 -51.99 1.58 32.38
CA ILE A 11 -51.36 1.01 33.57
C ILE A 11 -49.87 1.35 33.53
N ASN A 12 -49.37 2.04 34.57
CA ASN A 12 -47.93 2.24 34.75
C ASN A 12 -47.24 0.91 35.12
N GLY A 13 -46.13 0.57 34.44
CA GLY A 13 -45.33 -0.61 34.72
C GLY A 13 -43.89 -0.45 34.23
N ASN A 14 -42.95 -0.31 35.17
CA ASN A 14 -41.54 -0.03 34.94
C ASN A 14 -40.85 -0.90 33.88
N GLY A 15 -40.22 -0.24 32.90
CA GLY A 15 -39.09 -0.78 32.14
C GLY A 15 -37.91 0.19 32.29
N ASN A 16 -36.76 -0.30 32.76
CA ASN A 16 -35.57 0.53 33.02
C ASN A 16 -35.03 1.16 31.73
N GLY A 17 -35.45 2.39 31.42
CA GLY A 17 -34.79 3.22 30.42
C GLY A 17 -33.41 3.63 30.92
N TYR A 18 -32.37 3.34 30.14
CA TYR A 18 -31.04 3.90 30.38
C TYR A 18 -31.15 5.44 30.36
N CYS A 19 -30.90 6.07 31.50
CA CYS A 19 -30.97 7.52 31.64
C CYS A 19 -29.92 8.21 30.75
N VAL A 20 -30.33 8.62 29.55
CA VAL A 20 -29.54 9.54 28.71
C VAL A 20 -29.34 10.84 29.49
N ASN A 21 -28.09 11.11 29.84
CA ASN A 21 -27.74 12.11 30.84
C ASN A 21 -28.16 13.52 30.41
N LYS A 22 -28.95 14.23 31.24
CA LYS A 22 -29.48 15.59 30.97
C LYS A 22 -28.42 16.71 30.86
N HIS A 23 -27.12 16.39 30.82
CA HIS A 23 -26.02 17.34 30.72
C HIS A 23 -25.58 17.70 29.30
N LEU A 24 -25.99 16.94 28.27
CA LEU A 24 -25.51 17.14 26.89
C LEU A 24 -26.17 18.32 26.14
N ILE A 25 -26.91 19.24 26.78
CA ILE A 25 -27.79 20.21 26.07
C ILE A 25 -27.18 21.62 25.92
N LYS A 26 -26.04 21.95 26.55
CA LYS A 26 -25.60 23.36 26.75
C LYS A 26 -24.30 23.84 26.05
N THR A 27 -23.74 23.10 25.10
CA THR A 27 -22.38 23.34 24.57
C THR A 27 -22.27 23.74 23.09
N LYS A 28 -23.36 23.72 22.31
CA LYS A 28 -23.31 24.04 20.86
C LYS A 28 -22.94 25.51 20.64
N GLY A 29 -21.86 25.75 19.91
CA GLY A 29 -21.33 27.10 19.63
C GLY A 29 -20.45 27.69 20.73
N GLU A 30 -20.34 27.00 21.88
CA GLU A 30 -19.55 27.42 23.03
C GLU A 30 -18.19 26.71 23.08
N LEU A 31 -17.24 27.32 23.79
CA LEU A 31 -16.01 26.65 24.23
C LEU A 31 -16.33 25.51 25.21
N ILE A 32 -15.62 24.39 25.10
CA ILE A 32 -15.67 23.29 26.08
C ILE A 32 -14.35 23.26 26.85
N THR A 33 -14.41 23.22 28.18
CA THR A 33 -13.27 22.79 29.00
C THR A 33 -13.34 21.28 29.19
N CYS A 34 -12.25 20.56 28.89
CA CYS A 34 -12.18 19.10 29.10
C CYS A 34 -10.75 18.62 29.36
N LYS A 35 -10.59 17.38 29.80
CA LYS A 35 -9.28 16.74 29.93
C LYS A 35 -8.68 16.39 28.57
N ALA A 36 -7.36 16.52 28.45
CA ALA A 36 -6.57 15.94 27.38
C ALA A 36 -5.21 15.44 27.91
N ALA A 37 -4.60 14.52 27.17
CA ALA A 37 -3.23 14.09 27.40
C ALA A 37 -2.31 14.83 26.43
N VAL A 38 -1.62 15.84 26.93
CA VAL A 38 -0.78 16.75 26.17
C VAL A 38 0.69 16.35 26.34
N VAL A 39 1.43 16.35 25.24
CA VAL A 39 2.90 16.19 25.24
C VAL A 39 3.54 17.53 24.91
N HIS A 40 4.49 17.99 25.74
CA HIS A 40 5.13 19.30 25.61
C HIS A 40 6.51 19.25 24.92
N GLY A 41 7.12 18.08 24.81
CA GLY A 41 8.39 17.85 24.13
C GLY A 41 8.60 16.39 23.71
N PRO A 42 9.58 16.12 22.83
CA PRO A 42 9.85 14.76 22.33
C PRO A 42 10.29 13.82 23.45
N GLY A 43 9.57 12.70 23.62
CA GLY A 43 9.84 11.71 24.66
C GLY A 43 9.44 12.12 26.08
N GLU A 44 8.81 13.28 26.28
CA GLU A 44 8.30 13.70 27.60
C GLU A 44 7.01 12.95 27.98
N PRO A 45 6.79 12.64 29.27
CA PRO A 45 5.54 12.02 29.72
C PRO A 45 4.30 12.84 29.31
N PHE A 46 3.19 12.17 29.04
CA PHE A 46 1.91 12.83 28.82
C PHE A 46 1.46 13.52 30.10
N VAL A 47 1.18 14.82 30.02
CA VAL A 47 0.56 15.61 31.07
C VAL A 47 -0.94 15.58 30.87
N LEU A 48 -1.69 15.17 31.89
CA LEU A 48 -3.15 15.24 31.89
C LEU A 48 -3.55 16.63 32.38
N GLU A 49 -3.98 17.48 31.46
CA GLU A 49 -4.39 18.85 31.74
C GLU A 49 -5.81 19.13 31.25
N GLU A 50 -6.46 20.12 31.87
CA GLU A 50 -7.69 20.70 31.33
C GLU A 50 -7.33 21.69 30.22
N ILE A 51 -7.94 21.51 29.06
CA ILE A 51 -7.77 22.34 27.86
C ILE A 51 -9.07 23.03 27.50
N LEU A 52 -8.99 24.05 26.64
CA LEU A 52 -10.14 24.65 25.97
C LEU A 52 -10.26 24.09 24.53
N VAL A 53 -11.46 23.65 24.16
CA VAL A 53 -11.82 23.15 22.83
C VAL A 53 -12.81 24.10 22.17
N GLU A 54 -12.40 24.75 21.08
CA GLU A 54 -13.23 25.65 20.26
C GLU A 54 -14.49 24.93 19.71
N PRO A 55 -15.57 25.66 19.40
CA PRO A 55 -16.68 25.12 18.61
C PRO A 55 -16.24 24.79 17.16
N PRO A 56 -16.90 23.84 16.49
CA PRO A 56 -16.57 23.50 15.11
C PRO A 56 -16.94 24.63 14.14
N GLN A 57 -16.02 24.97 13.24
CA GLN A 57 -16.25 25.91 12.14
C GLN A 57 -16.87 25.23 10.91
N LYS A 58 -16.94 25.96 9.79
CA LYS A 58 -17.49 25.47 8.52
C LYS A 58 -16.84 24.16 8.07
N MET A 59 -17.66 23.17 7.70
CA MET A 59 -17.28 21.79 7.39
C MET A 59 -16.58 21.01 8.51
N GLU A 60 -16.60 21.48 9.76
CA GLU A 60 -16.03 20.79 10.91
C GLU A 60 -17.10 20.13 11.80
N VAL A 61 -16.69 19.11 12.54
CA VAL A 61 -17.51 18.36 13.49
C VAL A 61 -16.76 18.24 14.80
N ARG A 62 -17.41 18.57 15.92
CA ARG A 62 -16.89 18.33 17.26
C ARG A 62 -17.50 17.05 17.82
N ILE A 63 -16.65 16.12 18.22
CA ILE A 63 -17.03 14.81 18.75
C ILE A 63 -16.66 14.72 20.23
N LYS A 64 -17.52 14.06 21.02
CA LYS A 64 -17.12 13.49 22.31
C LYS A 64 -16.50 12.12 22.05
N ILE A 65 -15.29 11.89 22.53
CA ILE A 65 -14.62 10.60 22.42
C ILE A 65 -15.07 9.72 23.60
N LEU A 66 -15.41 8.46 23.29
CA LEU A 66 -15.79 7.46 24.30
C LEU A 66 -14.63 6.49 24.55
N PHE A 67 -13.95 6.10 23.47
CA PHE A 67 -12.82 5.18 23.51
C PHE A 67 -11.72 5.65 22.56
N THR A 68 -10.46 5.47 22.93
CA THR A 68 -9.30 5.69 22.05
C THR A 68 -8.27 4.57 22.25
N SER A 69 -7.42 4.28 21.26
CA SER A 69 -6.31 3.33 21.42
C SER A 69 -4.99 3.90 20.92
N ILE A 70 -3.90 3.28 21.38
CA ILE A 70 -2.52 3.69 21.07
C ILE A 70 -1.92 2.75 20.02
N CYS A 71 -1.23 3.33 19.04
CA CYS A 71 -0.50 2.63 17.99
C CYS A 71 0.97 3.10 17.92
N HIS A 72 1.81 2.36 17.19
CA HIS A 72 3.22 2.73 17.00
C HIS A 72 3.41 4.08 16.26
N THR A 73 2.43 4.52 15.47
CA THR A 73 2.44 5.86 14.86
C THR A 73 2.43 6.97 15.91
N ASP A 74 1.64 6.81 16.99
CA ASP A 74 1.64 7.74 18.12
C ASP A 74 2.98 7.68 18.88
N LEU A 75 3.59 6.49 18.98
CA LEU A 75 4.89 6.30 19.63
C LEU A 75 6.04 7.00 18.89
N SER A 76 6.14 6.86 17.57
CA SER A 76 7.17 7.56 16.78
C SER A 76 6.96 9.07 16.75
N ALA A 77 5.70 9.54 16.71
CA ALA A 77 5.38 10.95 16.84
C ALA A 77 5.74 11.51 18.24
N TRP A 78 5.44 10.75 19.31
CA TRP A 78 5.76 11.08 20.70
C TRP A 78 7.27 11.19 20.94
N LYS A 79 8.06 10.24 20.44
CA LYS A 79 9.53 10.31 20.47
C LYS A 79 10.09 11.48 19.66
N GLY A 80 9.36 11.98 18.67
CA GLY A 80 9.84 13.00 17.74
C GLY A 80 11.03 12.54 16.88
N GLU A 81 11.05 11.27 16.45
CA GLU A 81 12.15 10.68 15.66
C GLU A 81 12.39 11.43 14.34
N ASN A 82 11.32 11.96 13.72
CA ASN A 82 11.42 12.83 12.55
C ASN A 82 11.29 14.32 12.94
N GLU A 83 12.34 15.10 12.67
CA GLU A 83 12.43 16.51 13.06
C GLU A 83 11.36 17.39 12.40
N SER A 84 11.03 17.17 11.11
CA SER A 84 10.08 18.00 10.37
C SER A 84 8.64 17.89 10.91
N GLN A 85 8.32 16.73 11.48
CA GLN A 85 7.02 16.42 12.06
C GLN A 85 6.86 16.98 13.48
N ARG A 86 7.94 17.37 14.17
CA ARG A 86 7.88 17.93 15.53
C ARG A 86 7.06 19.22 15.54
N ALA A 87 6.05 19.26 16.41
CA ALA A 87 5.45 20.50 16.90
C ALA A 87 4.76 20.18 18.22
N PHE A 88 5.12 20.92 19.26
CA PHE A 88 4.65 20.75 20.63
C PHE A 88 4.30 22.13 21.22
N PRO A 89 3.39 22.23 22.21
CA PRO A 89 2.61 21.14 22.79
C PRO A 89 1.58 20.57 21.81
N ARG A 90 1.25 19.26 21.93
CA ARG A 90 0.36 18.56 20.98
C ARG A 90 -0.51 17.52 21.68
N ILE A 91 -1.71 17.29 21.13
CA ILE A 91 -2.58 16.15 21.46
C ILE A 91 -2.44 15.10 20.35
N LEU A 92 -1.90 13.93 20.71
CA LEU A 92 -1.75 12.79 19.81
C LEU A 92 -3.04 11.95 19.74
N GLY A 93 -2.96 10.75 19.17
CA GLY A 93 -4.08 9.83 19.04
C GLY A 93 -4.77 9.97 17.70
N HIS A 94 -4.96 8.83 17.03
CA HIS A 94 -5.65 8.70 15.75
C HIS A 94 -6.52 7.44 15.66
N GLU A 95 -6.61 6.66 16.75
CA GLU A 95 -7.53 5.53 16.86
C GLU A 95 -8.60 5.83 17.92
N ALA A 96 -9.88 5.97 17.53
CA ALA A 96 -10.97 6.24 18.46
C ALA A 96 -12.37 5.84 17.97
N SER A 97 -13.34 5.92 18.87
CA SER A 97 -14.77 5.96 18.58
C SER A 97 -15.49 6.94 19.52
N GLY A 98 -16.56 7.56 19.04
CA GLY A 98 -17.20 8.67 19.75
C GLY A 98 -18.62 8.98 19.28
N VAL A 99 -19.12 10.12 19.75
CA VAL A 99 -20.46 10.64 19.47
C VAL A 99 -20.34 12.10 19.02
N VAL A 100 -21.07 12.51 17.99
CA VAL A 100 -21.11 13.92 17.56
C VAL A 100 -21.76 14.78 18.64
N GLU A 101 -21.03 15.79 19.13
CA GLU A 101 -21.52 16.79 20.08
C GLU A 101 -22.18 17.96 19.35
N SER A 102 -21.51 18.48 18.33
CA SER A 102 -22.02 19.54 17.45
C SER A 102 -21.34 19.51 16.08
N VAL A 103 -22.01 20.13 15.11
CA VAL A 103 -21.53 20.31 13.73
C VAL A 103 -21.50 21.80 13.38
N GLY A 104 -20.52 22.21 12.58
CA GLY A 104 -20.42 23.57 12.06
C GLY A 104 -21.20 23.77 10.75
N GLU A 105 -21.06 24.96 10.16
CA GLU A 105 -21.78 25.34 8.94
C GLU A 105 -21.49 24.39 7.76
N GLY A 106 -22.50 24.02 7.00
CA GLY A 106 -22.36 23.24 5.75
C GLY A 106 -22.19 21.73 5.93
N VAL A 107 -22.00 21.23 7.16
CA VAL A 107 -22.06 19.79 7.44
C VAL A 107 -23.50 19.30 7.30
N SER A 108 -23.70 18.29 6.45
CA SER A 108 -25.02 17.69 6.15
C SER A 108 -25.08 16.17 6.34
N ASP A 109 -23.93 15.52 6.49
CA ASP A 109 -23.78 14.07 6.67
C ASP A 109 -23.72 13.62 8.14
N PHE A 110 -23.73 14.58 9.08
CA PHE A 110 -23.70 14.33 10.53
C PHE A 110 -24.70 15.20 11.29
N GLU A 111 -25.28 14.65 12.35
CA GLU A 111 -26.06 15.37 13.34
C GLU A 111 -25.64 14.98 14.78
N LYS A 112 -26.06 15.79 15.75
CA LYS A 112 -25.74 15.56 17.17
C LYS A 112 -26.33 14.23 17.66
N GLY A 113 -25.50 13.43 18.32
CA GLY A 113 -25.85 12.09 18.76
C GLY A 113 -25.45 10.98 17.79
N ASP A 114 -24.99 11.31 16.59
CA ASP A 114 -24.44 10.32 15.67
C ASP A 114 -23.21 9.62 16.25
N HIS A 115 -23.18 8.30 16.11
CA HIS A 115 -22.04 7.49 16.50
C HIS A 115 -21.02 7.44 15.37
N VAL A 116 -19.75 7.67 15.71
CA VAL A 116 -18.73 8.00 14.72
C VAL A 116 -17.35 7.40 15.03
N VAL A 117 -16.60 7.17 13.96
CA VAL A 117 -15.18 6.78 13.99
C VAL A 117 -14.38 7.83 13.21
N PRO A 118 -13.42 8.53 13.85
CA PRO A 118 -12.50 9.42 13.15
C PRO A 118 -11.50 8.64 12.29
N ILE A 119 -11.05 9.24 11.20
CA ILE A 119 -10.16 8.64 10.21
C ILE A 119 -9.06 9.63 9.81
N PHE A 120 -7.81 9.20 9.88
CA PHE A 120 -6.65 10.05 9.57
C PHE A 120 -6.45 10.27 8.05
N ASN A 121 -6.93 9.33 7.22
CA ASN A 121 -7.04 9.46 5.77
C ASN A 121 -8.50 9.75 5.40
N GLY A 122 -8.85 11.01 5.20
CA GLY A 122 -10.22 11.47 4.96
C GLY A 122 -10.76 11.19 3.55
N GLU A 123 -12.06 11.41 3.36
CA GLU A 123 -12.78 11.23 2.10
C GLU A 123 -13.73 12.43 1.88
N CYS A 124 -13.41 13.30 0.92
CA CYS A 124 -14.20 14.51 0.63
C CYS A 124 -15.32 14.33 -0.39
N GLY A 125 -15.35 13.19 -1.09
CA GLY A 125 -16.30 12.91 -2.18
C GLY A 125 -16.03 13.64 -3.50
N ASP A 126 -15.44 14.84 -3.48
CA ASP A 126 -15.40 15.75 -4.64
C ASP A 126 -14.04 15.90 -5.34
N CYS A 127 -12.93 15.43 -4.76
CA CYS A 127 -11.62 15.46 -5.42
C CYS A 127 -11.49 14.31 -6.44
N GLU A 128 -10.49 14.39 -7.33
CA GLU A 128 -10.25 13.39 -8.39
C GLU A 128 -10.16 11.95 -7.84
N CYS A 129 -9.36 11.75 -6.78
CA CYS A 129 -9.24 10.44 -6.12
C CYS A 129 -10.57 9.97 -5.50
N CYS A 130 -11.35 10.87 -4.88
CA CYS A 130 -12.62 10.52 -4.24
C CYS A 130 -13.74 10.24 -5.25
N SER A 131 -13.85 11.04 -6.30
CA SER A 131 -14.88 10.95 -7.34
C SER A 131 -14.66 9.79 -8.31
N ASN A 132 -13.43 9.38 -8.59
CA ASN A 132 -13.16 8.17 -9.36
C ASN A 132 -13.34 6.92 -8.47
N HIS A 133 -14.43 6.17 -8.67
CA HIS A 133 -14.77 5.00 -7.85
C HIS A 133 -13.80 3.82 -7.95
N LEU A 134 -12.86 3.80 -8.90
CA LEU A 134 -12.05 2.63 -9.23
C LEU A 134 -10.54 2.74 -8.91
N SER A 135 -10.05 3.91 -8.49
CA SER A 135 -8.59 4.16 -8.49
C SER A 135 -7.92 4.28 -7.11
N SER A 136 -8.33 5.20 -6.22
CA SER A 136 -7.56 5.49 -5.00
C SER A 136 -8.37 5.97 -3.80
N ASN A 137 -7.85 5.72 -2.60
CA ASN A 137 -8.33 6.29 -1.34
C ASN A 137 -7.50 7.49 -0.82
N LYS A 138 -6.38 7.86 -1.47
CA LYS A 138 -5.55 9.01 -1.09
C LYS A 138 -6.27 10.32 -1.49
N CYS A 139 -7.13 10.82 -0.62
CA CYS A 139 -7.83 12.09 -0.81
C CYS A 139 -6.82 13.25 -0.96
N SER A 140 -6.89 14.03 -2.04
CA SER A 140 -5.94 15.13 -2.26
C SER A 140 -6.15 16.34 -1.35
N LYS A 141 -7.28 16.42 -0.64
CA LYS A 141 -7.61 17.51 0.31
C LYS A 141 -7.37 17.15 1.77
N PHE A 142 -7.62 15.89 2.14
CA PHE A 142 -7.63 15.41 3.53
C PHE A 142 -6.94 14.05 3.69
N GLY A 143 -6.01 13.73 2.79
CA GLY A 143 -5.17 12.55 2.90
C GLY A 143 -4.24 12.62 4.13
N VAL A 144 -3.47 11.55 4.33
CA VAL A 144 -2.52 11.45 5.44
C VAL A 144 -1.45 12.55 5.34
N ASP A 145 -1.47 13.51 6.27
CA ASP A 145 -0.38 14.49 6.44
C ASP A 145 0.24 14.37 7.85
N PRO A 146 1.45 13.77 7.97
CA PRO A 146 2.20 13.72 9.23
C PRO A 146 2.65 15.09 9.76
N ASN A 147 2.65 16.13 8.93
CA ASN A 147 3.04 17.49 9.30
C ASN A 147 1.84 18.35 9.74
N MET A 148 0.64 17.78 9.73
CA MET A 148 -0.61 18.44 10.11
C MET A 148 -0.54 18.95 11.56
N LYS A 149 -0.82 20.25 11.75
CA LYS A 149 -0.69 20.98 13.02
C LYS A 149 -1.93 21.78 13.40
N VAL A 150 -2.76 22.12 12.42
CA VAL A 150 -3.86 23.10 12.49
C VAL A 150 -4.96 22.72 11.49
N MET A 151 -6.19 23.20 11.66
CA MET A 151 -7.32 22.89 10.78
C MET A 151 -7.12 23.44 9.36
N VAL A 152 -7.56 22.66 8.36
CA VAL A 152 -7.44 23.02 6.93
C VAL A 152 -8.24 24.28 6.57
N GLY A 153 -9.37 24.52 7.24
CA GLY A 153 -10.31 25.60 6.90
C GLY A 153 -9.80 27.02 7.20
N ASP A 154 -9.11 27.22 8.33
CA ASP A 154 -8.66 28.54 8.80
C ASP A 154 -7.18 28.59 9.22
N GLY A 155 -6.45 27.46 9.17
CA GLY A 155 -5.05 27.38 9.58
C GLY A 155 -4.82 27.54 11.08
N ARG A 156 -5.85 27.40 11.93
CA ARG A 156 -5.74 27.51 13.40
C ARG A 156 -5.91 26.17 14.10
N SER A 157 -5.44 26.08 15.34
CA SER A 157 -5.87 24.99 16.22
C SER A 157 -7.28 25.26 16.77
N ARG A 158 -7.89 24.17 17.26
CA ARG A 158 -9.12 24.19 18.05
C ARG A 158 -8.83 23.93 19.54
N PHE A 159 -7.56 23.70 19.89
CA PHE A 159 -7.10 23.37 21.24
C PHE A 159 -6.21 24.46 21.80
N TRP A 160 -6.51 24.90 23.02
CA TRP A 160 -5.76 25.90 23.77
C TRP A 160 -5.56 25.45 25.21
N SER A 161 -4.52 25.94 25.87
CA SER A 161 -4.35 25.81 27.33
C SER A 161 -5.55 26.39 28.09
N LYS A 162 -5.77 25.95 29.34
CA LYS A 162 -6.91 26.38 30.18
C LYS A 162 -7.08 27.90 30.32
N ASP A 163 -5.97 28.63 30.30
CA ASP A 163 -5.90 30.09 30.39
C ASP A 163 -6.09 30.82 29.04
N GLY A 164 -6.21 30.07 27.93
CA GLY A 164 -6.35 30.57 26.57
C GLY A 164 -5.07 31.17 25.97
N THR A 165 -3.91 31.06 26.64
CA THR A 165 -2.69 31.78 26.22
C THR A 165 -1.80 31.00 25.25
N LYS A 166 -1.84 29.66 25.26
CA LYS A 166 -0.98 28.79 24.45
C LYS A 166 -1.81 27.91 23.52
N GLN A 167 -1.46 27.91 22.25
CA GLN A 167 -1.97 26.97 21.26
C GLN A 167 -1.44 25.56 21.54
N ILE A 168 -2.28 24.55 21.39
CA ILE A 168 -1.90 23.13 21.38
C ILE A 168 -2.15 22.58 19.98
N TYR A 169 -1.19 21.87 19.39
CA TYR A 169 -1.28 21.41 18.01
C TYR A 169 -2.15 20.16 17.84
N HIS A 170 -2.75 20.05 16.65
CA HIS A 170 -3.44 18.86 16.15
C HIS A 170 -2.47 17.76 15.71
N PHE A 171 -3.01 16.56 15.43
CA PHE A 171 -2.30 15.38 14.95
C PHE A 171 -3.16 14.57 13.97
N LEU A 172 -2.60 14.23 12.80
CA LEU A 172 -3.18 13.29 11.82
C LEU A 172 -4.69 13.45 11.59
N ASN A 173 -5.17 14.68 11.40
CA ASN A 173 -6.58 15.03 11.23
C ASN A 173 -7.55 14.66 12.37
N THR A 174 -7.07 14.20 13.53
CA THR A 174 -7.89 13.45 14.50
C THR A 174 -7.70 13.83 15.97
N SER A 175 -6.47 13.91 16.50
CA SER A 175 -6.14 14.26 17.91
C SER A 175 -7.07 13.62 18.96
N THR A 176 -7.01 12.30 19.09
CA THR A 176 -7.99 11.53 19.88
C THR A 176 -7.68 11.37 21.36
N PHE A 177 -6.53 11.84 21.85
CA PHE A 177 -6.18 11.79 23.28
C PHE A 177 -6.75 12.99 24.06
N ALA A 178 -8.05 13.25 23.88
CA ALA A 178 -8.84 14.27 24.60
C ALA A 178 -10.30 13.80 24.72
N GLU A 179 -11.04 14.28 25.73
CA GLU A 179 -12.47 13.96 25.85
C GLU A 179 -13.30 14.49 24.67
N TYR A 180 -12.87 15.61 24.07
CA TYR A 180 -13.48 16.19 22.87
C TYR A 180 -12.41 16.56 21.84
N SER A 181 -12.72 16.33 20.57
CA SER A 181 -11.88 16.74 19.44
C SER A 181 -12.73 17.37 18.34
N VAL A 182 -12.12 18.24 17.53
CA VAL A 182 -12.73 18.89 16.35
C VAL A 182 -12.02 18.41 15.10
N LEU A 183 -12.77 17.85 14.16
CA LEU A 183 -12.27 17.26 12.92
C LEU A 183 -12.95 17.89 11.71
N ASN A 184 -12.31 17.84 10.54
CA ASN A 184 -13.02 18.07 9.29
C ASN A 184 -14.05 16.95 9.08
N SER A 185 -15.25 17.26 8.58
CA SER A 185 -16.29 16.26 8.31
C SER A 185 -15.83 15.17 7.34
N ALA A 186 -14.90 15.49 6.42
CA ALA A 186 -14.23 14.52 5.54
C ALA A 186 -13.43 13.45 6.31
N CYS A 187 -13.01 13.73 7.54
CA CYS A 187 -12.16 12.88 8.39
C CYS A 187 -12.96 12.12 9.46
N LEU A 188 -14.26 11.92 9.23
CA LEU A 188 -15.18 11.25 10.16
C LEU A 188 -16.07 10.26 9.40
N VAL A 189 -16.40 9.13 10.02
CA VAL A 189 -17.30 8.10 9.46
C VAL A 189 -18.49 7.89 10.39
N LYS A 190 -19.71 7.95 9.85
CA LYS A 190 -20.95 7.61 10.56
C LYS A 190 -21.11 6.10 10.69
N ILE A 191 -21.33 5.63 11.92
CA ILE A 191 -21.62 4.23 12.24
C ILE A 191 -23.10 4.11 12.56
N ASP A 192 -23.75 3.08 12.00
CA ASP A 192 -25.15 2.77 12.26
C ASP A 192 -25.40 2.56 13.77
N SER A 193 -26.43 3.20 14.32
CA SER A 193 -26.73 3.16 15.76
C SER A 193 -27.10 1.75 16.26
N LYS A 194 -27.45 0.80 15.40
CA LYS A 194 -27.58 -0.62 15.81
C LYS A 194 -26.24 -1.23 16.26
N PHE A 195 -25.12 -0.65 15.85
CA PHE A 195 -23.76 -1.09 16.19
C PHE A 195 -23.18 -0.38 17.43
N SER A 196 -23.95 0.47 18.11
CA SER A 196 -23.55 1.18 19.34
C SER A 196 -22.86 0.31 20.40
N PRO A 197 -23.35 -0.92 20.71
CA PRO A 197 -22.71 -1.79 21.72
C PRO A 197 -21.27 -2.21 21.35
N HIS A 198 -20.88 -2.04 20.09
CA HIS A 198 -19.58 -2.45 19.57
C HIS A 198 -18.61 -1.27 19.32
N LEU A 199 -18.98 -0.02 19.64
CA LEU A 199 -18.13 1.16 19.37
C LEU A 199 -16.69 1.01 19.88
N LYS A 200 -16.53 0.46 21.09
CA LYS A 200 -15.25 0.04 21.67
C LYS A 200 -14.37 -0.74 20.68
N LYS A 201 -14.92 -1.70 19.95
CA LYS A 201 -14.21 -2.49 18.92
C LYS A 201 -14.00 -1.68 17.62
N MET A 202 -14.96 -0.83 17.25
CA MET A 202 -14.88 0.03 16.05
C MET A 202 -13.69 1.01 16.09
N THR A 203 -13.23 1.38 17.29
CA THR A 203 -11.97 2.10 17.54
C THR A 203 -10.79 1.55 16.71
N LEU A 204 -10.72 0.23 16.50
CA LEU A 204 -9.64 -0.42 15.75
C LEU A 204 -9.69 -0.22 14.23
N LEU A 205 -10.86 0.12 13.68
CA LEU A 205 -11.11 0.27 12.24
C LEU A 205 -10.58 1.59 11.68
N SER A 206 -10.28 2.55 12.55
CA SER A 206 -9.71 3.87 12.21
C SER A 206 -8.25 3.84 11.76
N CYS A 207 -7.51 2.73 11.95
CA CYS A 207 -6.12 2.62 11.50
C CYS A 207 -5.69 1.18 11.18
N GLY A 208 -5.06 0.49 12.12
CA GLY A 208 -4.20 -0.61 11.75
C GLY A 208 -4.93 -1.87 11.27
N VAL A 209 -6.19 -2.09 11.67
CA VAL A 209 -6.95 -3.30 11.30
C VAL A 209 -7.50 -3.20 9.87
N SER A 210 -8.15 -2.09 9.52
CA SER A 210 -8.60 -1.79 8.16
C SER A 210 -7.45 -1.70 7.16
N THR A 211 -6.30 -1.17 7.57
CA THR A 211 -5.11 -1.06 6.71
C THR A 211 -4.62 -2.41 6.18
N VAL A 212 -4.82 -3.48 6.94
CA VAL A 212 -4.07 -4.73 6.79
C VAL A 212 -4.95 -5.89 6.29
N LEU A 213 -6.22 -5.97 6.70
CA LEU A 213 -7.13 -7.02 6.20
C LEU A 213 -7.56 -6.85 4.73
N LEU A 214 -7.37 -5.66 4.15
CA LEU A 214 -8.00 -5.28 2.87
C LEU A 214 -7.02 -5.07 1.71
N ALA A 215 -5.71 -5.04 1.97
CA ALA A 215 -4.67 -4.94 0.93
C ALA A 215 -4.61 -6.17 -0.03
N LEU A 216 -5.34 -7.25 0.29
CA LEU A 216 -5.46 -8.50 -0.48
C LEU A 216 -6.28 -8.38 -1.80
N LEU A 217 -6.58 -7.17 -2.29
CA LEU A 217 -7.58 -6.94 -3.36
C LEU A 217 -7.03 -6.37 -4.69
N MET A 218 -5.72 -6.15 -4.83
CA MET A 218 -5.13 -5.49 -6.01
C MET A 218 -4.93 -6.42 -7.22
N LYS A 219 -5.03 -5.89 -8.45
CA LYS A 219 -4.90 -6.63 -9.74
C LYS A 219 -3.90 -5.96 -10.69
N LEU A 220 -3.20 -6.77 -11.50
CA LEU A 220 -2.13 -6.35 -12.42
C LEU A 220 -2.55 -6.41 -13.91
N VAL A 221 -1.93 -5.61 -14.80
CA VAL A 221 -2.33 -5.43 -16.22
C VAL A 221 -1.11 -5.37 -17.18
N MET A 222 -1.30 -5.68 -18.48
CA MET A 222 -0.22 -5.93 -19.46
C MET A 222 -0.23 -5.10 -20.76
N LYS A 223 0.99 -4.75 -21.23
CA LYS A 223 1.47 -4.31 -22.58
C LYS A 223 1.01 -2.95 -23.16
N VAL A 224 1.96 -2.29 -23.85
CA VAL A 224 2.20 -0.82 -23.78
C VAL A 224 1.38 0.06 -24.72
N ALA A 225 1.71 0.14 -26.02
CA ALA A 225 1.21 1.21 -26.89
C ALA A 225 0.04 0.74 -27.76
N GLU A 226 0.28 -0.22 -28.65
CA GLU A 226 -0.78 -0.91 -29.40
C GLU A 226 -1.75 -1.63 -28.45
N GLY A 227 -1.21 -2.17 -27.35
CA GLY A 227 -2.00 -2.75 -26.25
C GLY A 227 -2.90 -1.71 -25.58
N ALA A 228 -2.38 -0.58 -25.12
CA ALA A 228 -3.20 0.48 -24.53
C ALA A 228 -4.24 1.03 -25.51
N ARG A 229 -3.88 1.26 -26.78
CA ARG A 229 -4.82 1.68 -27.83
C ARG A 229 -5.94 0.66 -28.02
N ALA A 230 -5.62 -0.63 -28.15
CA ALA A 230 -6.61 -1.71 -28.28
C ALA A 230 -7.47 -1.89 -27.01
N ARG A 231 -7.01 -1.38 -25.86
CA ARG A 231 -7.71 -1.38 -24.57
C ARG A 231 -8.42 -0.04 -24.27
N GLY A 232 -8.45 0.89 -25.22
CA GLY A 232 -9.21 2.13 -25.12
C GLY A 232 -8.52 3.29 -24.39
N ALA A 233 -7.19 3.27 -24.26
CA ALA A 233 -6.46 4.39 -23.67
C ALA A 233 -6.66 5.68 -24.48
N SER A 234 -7.12 6.73 -23.80
CA SER A 234 -7.45 8.04 -24.40
C SER A 234 -6.23 8.90 -24.71
N LYS A 235 -5.09 8.62 -24.07
CA LYS A 235 -3.82 9.33 -24.24
C LYS A 235 -2.65 8.36 -24.11
N ILE A 236 -1.68 8.47 -25.02
CA ILE A 236 -0.47 7.63 -25.05
C ILE A 236 0.72 8.55 -25.31
N ILE A 237 1.56 8.74 -24.29
CA ILE A 237 2.71 9.66 -24.34
C ILE A 237 3.98 8.85 -24.62
N GLY A 238 4.63 9.13 -25.75
CA GLY A 238 5.96 8.59 -26.08
C GLY A 238 7.06 9.49 -25.52
N VAL A 239 8.12 8.89 -24.98
CA VAL A 239 9.31 9.60 -24.50
C VAL A 239 10.53 8.98 -25.16
N ASP A 240 11.26 9.75 -25.98
CA ASP A 240 12.52 9.29 -26.58
C ASP A 240 13.39 10.49 -26.98
N ILE A 241 14.71 10.33 -26.90
CA ILE A 241 15.68 11.35 -27.32
C ILE A 241 15.80 11.47 -28.85
N ASN A 242 15.32 10.47 -29.60
CA ASN A 242 15.40 10.46 -31.06
C ASN A 242 14.06 10.91 -31.69
N PRO A 243 13.97 12.13 -32.25
CA PRO A 243 12.71 12.64 -32.80
C PRO A 243 12.23 11.86 -34.03
N THR A 244 13.09 11.09 -34.71
CA THR A 244 12.66 10.28 -35.86
C THR A 244 11.72 9.14 -35.44
N LYS A 245 11.79 8.65 -34.20
CA LYS A 245 10.87 7.65 -33.66
C LYS A 245 9.45 8.18 -33.45
N PHE A 246 9.24 9.49 -33.39
CA PHE A 246 7.90 10.07 -33.22
C PHE A 246 6.98 9.74 -34.41
N SER A 247 7.50 9.76 -35.65
CA SER A 247 6.70 9.43 -36.84
C SER A 247 6.21 7.97 -36.81
N THR A 248 7.09 7.03 -36.44
CA THR A 248 6.77 5.61 -36.23
C THR A 248 5.80 5.41 -35.05
N GLY A 249 6.07 6.05 -33.91
CA GLY A 249 5.21 5.96 -32.73
C GLY A 249 3.78 6.45 -32.99
N LYS A 250 3.63 7.53 -33.77
CA LYS A 250 2.32 8.06 -34.17
C LYS A 250 1.53 7.05 -35.02
N ALA A 251 2.19 6.29 -35.90
CA ALA A 251 1.54 5.21 -36.65
C ALA A 251 1.07 4.05 -35.72
N MET A 252 1.80 3.79 -34.63
CA MET A 252 1.46 2.81 -33.59
C MET A 252 0.42 3.30 -32.58
N GLY A 253 0.02 4.58 -32.63
CA GLY A 253 -1.02 5.16 -31.78
C GLY A 253 -0.57 6.08 -30.64
N VAL A 254 0.72 6.45 -30.60
CA VAL A 254 1.22 7.50 -29.69
C VAL A 254 0.53 8.83 -30.02
N THR A 255 -0.11 9.46 -29.02
CA THR A 255 -0.87 10.72 -29.17
C THR A 255 0.00 11.95 -28.97
N ASP A 256 0.95 11.88 -28.02
CA ASP A 256 1.82 12.97 -27.61
C ASP A 256 3.26 12.46 -27.54
N PHE A 257 4.26 13.32 -27.76
CA PHE A 257 5.66 12.95 -27.68
C PHE A 257 6.48 13.99 -26.91
N ILE A 258 7.46 13.52 -26.15
CA ILE A 258 8.38 14.33 -25.35
C ILE A 258 9.81 13.90 -25.68
N ASN A 259 10.64 14.84 -26.11
CA ASN A 259 12.08 14.67 -26.12
C ASN A 259 12.66 15.22 -24.79
N PRO A 260 13.28 14.38 -23.93
CA PRO A 260 13.89 14.83 -22.69
C PRO A 260 14.96 15.92 -22.86
N THR A 261 15.68 15.96 -24.00
CA THR A 261 16.77 16.93 -24.22
C THR A 261 16.26 18.34 -24.56
N GLU A 262 14.95 18.50 -24.76
CA GLU A 262 14.30 19.78 -25.09
C GLU A 262 13.57 20.39 -23.88
N LEU A 263 13.71 19.80 -22.68
CA LEU A 263 13.05 20.26 -21.46
C LEU A 263 14.02 20.95 -20.49
N GLU A 264 13.60 22.09 -19.95
CA GLU A 264 14.26 22.76 -18.82
C GLU A 264 13.91 22.14 -17.44
N LYS A 265 12.97 21.18 -17.42
CA LYS A 265 12.43 20.53 -16.21
C LYS A 265 12.44 18.99 -16.37
N PRO A 266 12.41 18.22 -15.27
CA PRO A 266 12.28 16.77 -15.33
C PRO A 266 11.07 16.29 -16.16
N VAL A 267 11.25 15.17 -16.87
CA VAL A 267 10.25 14.58 -17.76
C VAL A 267 8.95 14.27 -17.01
N HIS A 268 9.04 13.75 -15.78
CA HIS A 268 7.88 13.41 -14.96
C HIS A 268 7.02 14.63 -14.62
N GLN A 269 7.63 15.81 -14.40
CA GLN A 269 6.88 17.04 -14.16
C GLN A 269 6.10 17.43 -15.42
N ARG A 270 6.75 17.37 -16.59
CA ARG A 270 6.11 17.66 -17.87
C ARG A 270 4.96 16.70 -18.17
N ILE A 271 5.12 15.41 -17.88
CA ILE A 271 4.06 14.39 -18.05
C ILE A 271 2.89 14.69 -17.11
N ARG A 272 3.14 14.96 -15.81
CA ARG A 272 2.09 15.26 -14.83
C ARG A 272 1.31 16.53 -15.20
N GLU A 273 1.95 17.57 -15.71
CA GLU A 273 1.29 18.75 -16.29
C GLU A 273 0.38 18.40 -17.47
N MET A 274 0.87 17.57 -18.40
CA MET A 274 0.13 17.18 -19.62
C MET A 274 -1.01 16.18 -19.37
N SER A 275 -1.04 15.54 -18.19
CA SER A 275 -2.00 14.51 -17.80
C SER A 275 -2.91 14.90 -16.64
N LYS A 276 -2.64 16.04 -15.98
CA LYS A 276 -3.33 16.56 -14.78
C LYS A 276 -3.13 15.75 -13.48
N GLY A 277 -2.06 14.96 -13.38
CA GLY A 277 -1.71 14.26 -12.14
C GLY A 277 -0.72 13.11 -12.30
N GLY A 278 -0.64 12.57 -13.51
CA GLY A 278 0.28 11.51 -13.91
C GLY A 278 -0.36 10.61 -14.98
N VAL A 279 0.31 9.53 -15.36
CA VAL A 279 -0.28 8.47 -16.19
C VAL A 279 -0.74 7.30 -15.32
N ASP A 280 -1.82 6.61 -15.70
CA ASP A 280 -2.29 5.40 -15.02
C ASP A 280 -1.24 4.27 -15.08
N TYR A 281 -0.57 4.17 -16.23
CA TYR A 281 0.44 3.17 -16.52
C TYR A 281 1.67 3.85 -17.13
N SER A 282 2.86 3.57 -16.61
CA SER A 282 4.13 3.89 -17.25
C SER A 282 4.90 2.61 -17.57
N PHE A 283 5.71 2.67 -18.63
CA PHE A 283 6.43 1.51 -19.14
C PHE A 283 7.88 1.88 -19.41
N GLU A 284 8.79 1.47 -18.52
CA GLU A 284 10.22 1.67 -18.68
C GLU A 284 10.72 0.69 -19.75
N CYS A 285 11.30 1.22 -20.85
CA CYS A 285 11.74 0.41 -21.99
C CYS A 285 13.22 0.67 -22.39
N ALA A 286 13.92 1.58 -21.72
CA ALA A 286 15.27 2.00 -22.04
C ALA A 286 16.35 1.23 -21.26
N GLY A 287 16.01 0.56 -20.16
CA GLY A 287 16.97 -0.19 -19.35
C GLY A 287 17.86 0.68 -18.48
N ASN A 288 17.40 1.89 -18.15
CA ASN A 288 18.16 2.89 -17.41
C ASN A 288 17.41 3.29 -16.13
N VAL A 289 18.05 3.16 -14.96
CA VAL A 289 17.38 3.42 -13.68
C VAL A 289 16.99 4.89 -13.47
N ASP A 290 17.66 5.83 -14.10
CA ASP A 290 17.31 7.25 -14.05
C ASP A 290 16.05 7.52 -14.91
N VAL A 291 15.89 6.80 -16.03
CA VAL A 291 14.64 6.77 -16.82
C VAL A 291 13.52 6.03 -16.07
N LEU A 292 13.84 4.93 -15.37
CA LEU A 292 12.92 4.22 -14.47
C LEU A 292 12.37 5.16 -13.39
N ARG A 293 13.24 5.97 -12.78
CA ARG A 293 12.87 6.97 -11.78
C ARG A 293 11.86 7.97 -12.34
N GLU A 294 12.14 8.52 -13.52
CA GLU A 294 11.22 9.43 -14.22
C GLU A 294 9.90 8.72 -14.57
N ALA A 295 9.94 7.47 -15.07
CA ALA A 295 8.75 6.68 -15.40
C ALA A 295 7.87 6.41 -14.17
N PHE A 296 8.48 6.11 -13.01
CA PHE A 296 7.76 5.93 -11.74
C PHE A 296 7.09 7.22 -11.27
N LEU A 297 7.84 8.33 -11.20
CA LEU A 297 7.33 9.64 -10.79
C LEU A 297 6.27 10.19 -11.75
N SER A 298 6.31 9.80 -13.03
CA SER A 298 5.33 10.16 -14.05
C SER A 298 3.94 9.55 -13.79
N THR A 299 3.84 8.48 -13.00
CA THR A 299 2.55 7.84 -12.73
C THR A 299 1.69 8.62 -11.72
N HIS A 300 0.38 8.43 -11.80
CA HIS A 300 -0.56 8.96 -10.81
C HIS A 300 -0.23 8.47 -9.40
N GLU A 301 -0.28 9.38 -8.43
CA GLU A 301 -0.38 9.00 -7.03
C GLU A 301 -1.76 8.41 -6.76
N GLY A 302 -1.79 7.25 -6.14
CA GLY A 302 -2.96 6.54 -5.66
C GLY A 302 -3.16 5.19 -6.34
N TRP A 303 -2.76 5.07 -7.61
CA TRP A 303 -3.03 3.87 -8.43
C TRP A 303 -2.00 3.58 -9.53
N GLY A 304 -1.00 4.44 -9.70
CA GLY A 304 -0.06 4.36 -10.81
C GLY A 304 0.74 3.05 -10.87
N LEU A 305 0.67 2.33 -11.98
CA LEU A 305 1.46 1.12 -12.21
C LEU A 305 2.65 1.40 -13.13
N THR A 306 3.85 1.21 -12.61
CA THR A 306 5.10 1.22 -13.40
C THR A 306 5.46 -0.21 -13.79
N VAL A 307 5.58 -0.48 -15.09
CA VAL A 307 6.00 -1.79 -15.62
C VAL A 307 7.38 -1.65 -16.25
N ILE A 308 8.34 -2.42 -15.76
CA ILE A 308 9.69 -2.45 -16.30
C ILE A 308 9.76 -3.49 -17.42
N LEU A 309 10.26 -3.08 -18.57
CA LEU A 309 10.49 -3.90 -19.77
C LEU A 309 11.93 -3.78 -20.29
N GLY A 310 12.62 -2.67 -19.99
CA GLY A 310 14.03 -2.48 -20.29
C GLY A 310 14.95 -3.34 -19.43
N ILE A 311 16.00 -3.88 -20.06
CA ILE A 311 17.03 -4.66 -19.37
C ILE A 311 18.04 -3.71 -18.74
N HIS A 312 18.26 -3.84 -17.44
CA HIS A 312 19.11 -2.97 -16.65
C HIS A 312 20.48 -3.64 -16.36
N PRO A 313 21.57 -3.30 -17.08
CA PRO A 313 22.91 -3.85 -16.83
C PRO A 313 23.64 -3.15 -15.67
N SER A 314 23.05 -2.10 -15.08
CA SER A 314 23.64 -1.40 -13.94
C SER A 314 23.37 -2.16 -12.63
N PRO A 315 24.35 -2.36 -11.73
CA PRO A 315 24.12 -2.98 -10.42
C PRO A 315 23.34 -2.07 -9.44
N ARG A 316 22.89 -0.89 -9.89
CA ARG A 316 22.06 0.02 -9.09
C ARG A 316 20.71 -0.63 -8.78
N MET A 317 20.36 -0.66 -7.50
CA MET A 317 19.01 -1.03 -7.03
C MET A 317 17.95 -0.05 -7.56
N LEU A 318 16.68 -0.44 -7.48
CA LEU A 318 15.55 0.46 -7.79
C LEU A 318 15.70 1.80 -7.04
N PRO A 319 15.78 2.95 -7.73
CA PRO A 319 16.02 4.27 -7.12
C PRO A 319 14.73 4.84 -6.53
N ILE A 320 14.06 4.05 -5.70
CA ILE A 320 12.74 4.32 -5.17
C ILE A 320 12.80 4.03 -3.68
N HIS A 321 12.43 5.02 -2.89
CA HIS A 321 12.37 4.91 -1.44
C HIS A 321 11.08 4.17 -1.07
N PRO A 322 11.08 3.19 -0.14
CA PRO A 322 9.89 2.38 0.15
C PRO A 322 8.65 3.21 0.49
N MET A 323 8.83 4.35 1.17
CA MET A 323 7.74 5.27 1.50
C MET A 323 7.03 5.89 0.28
N GLU A 324 7.65 5.91 -0.90
CA GLU A 324 7.01 6.41 -2.13
C GLU A 324 6.03 5.41 -2.75
N LEU A 325 6.08 4.13 -2.35
CA LEU A 325 5.04 3.16 -2.70
C LEU A 325 3.74 3.46 -1.95
N PHE A 326 3.81 4.04 -0.73
CA PHE A 326 2.63 4.42 0.04
C PHE A 326 1.80 5.51 -0.65
N ASP A 327 2.35 6.21 -1.63
CA ASP A 327 1.55 7.05 -2.53
C ASP A 327 0.50 6.26 -3.31
N GLY A 328 0.44 4.92 -3.22
CA GLY A 328 -0.49 4.05 -3.95
C GLY A 328 0.05 3.56 -5.29
N ARG A 329 1.36 3.74 -5.52
CA ARG A 329 2.05 3.28 -6.73
C ARG A 329 2.46 1.81 -6.59
N SER A 330 2.45 1.11 -7.72
CA SER A 330 2.87 -0.29 -7.82
C SER A 330 3.94 -0.46 -8.88
N ILE A 331 4.80 -1.46 -8.71
CA ILE A 331 5.91 -1.77 -9.63
C ILE A 331 5.94 -3.27 -9.93
N THR A 332 6.18 -3.60 -11.19
CA THR A 332 6.38 -4.97 -11.67
C THR A 332 7.30 -4.94 -12.90
N ALA A 333 7.73 -6.10 -13.38
CA ALA A 333 8.31 -6.25 -14.71
C ALA A 333 7.61 -7.40 -15.46
N SER A 334 7.94 -7.59 -16.74
CA SER A 334 7.29 -8.66 -17.51
C SER A 334 8.17 -9.29 -18.58
N VAL A 335 8.40 -10.59 -18.46
CA VAL A 335 8.99 -11.44 -19.50
C VAL A 335 7.91 -11.83 -20.52
N PHE A 336 8.19 -11.62 -21.81
CA PHE A 336 7.28 -11.82 -22.96
C PHE A 336 5.91 -11.10 -22.88
N GLY A 337 5.69 -10.26 -21.87
CA GLY A 337 4.39 -9.67 -21.57
C GLY A 337 3.44 -10.61 -20.82
N GLY A 338 3.95 -11.56 -20.03
CA GLY A 338 3.15 -12.53 -19.26
C GLY A 338 2.55 -13.68 -20.09
N PHE A 339 2.94 -13.80 -21.37
CA PHE A 339 2.42 -14.82 -22.28
C PHE A 339 3.06 -16.20 -22.02
N LYS A 340 2.23 -17.24 -21.93
CA LYS A 340 2.67 -18.64 -21.99
C LYS A 340 3.10 -18.98 -23.42
N GLY A 341 4.39 -18.84 -23.70
CA GLY A 341 4.97 -18.93 -25.05
C GLY A 341 4.48 -20.12 -25.89
N LYS A 342 4.42 -21.34 -25.33
CA LYS A 342 4.01 -22.54 -26.08
C LYS A 342 2.53 -22.56 -26.48
N THR A 343 1.62 -21.99 -25.69
CA THR A 343 0.17 -22.12 -25.88
C THR A 343 -0.51 -20.85 -26.37
N GLN A 344 0.04 -19.68 -26.05
CA GLN A 344 -0.59 -18.38 -26.38
C GLN A 344 0.11 -17.65 -27.53
N LEU A 345 1.43 -17.84 -27.73
CA LEU A 345 2.15 -17.21 -28.85
C LEU A 345 1.64 -17.67 -30.23
N PRO A 346 1.29 -18.96 -30.48
CA PRO A 346 0.74 -19.36 -31.77
C PRO A 346 -0.60 -18.70 -32.11
N ILE A 347 -1.46 -18.52 -31.10
CA ILE A 347 -2.77 -17.85 -31.26
C ILE A 347 -2.57 -16.38 -31.64
N PHE A 348 -1.65 -15.69 -30.95
CA PHE A 348 -1.30 -14.30 -31.27
C PHE A 348 -0.64 -14.17 -32.65
N ALA A 349 0.29 -15.06 -33.00
CA ALA A 349 0.93 -15.07 -34.31
C ALA A 349 -0.09 -15.26 -35.45
N GLN A 350 -1.08 -16.13 -35.28
CA GLN A 350 -2.19 -16.32 -36.24
C GLN A 350 -3.07 -15.07 -36.40
N GLN A 351 -3.19 -14.23 -35.37
CA GLN A 351 -3.93 -12.97 -35.43
C GLN A 351 -3.14 -11.85 -36.13
N CYS A 352 -1.80 -11.88 -36.06
CA CYS A 352 -0.94 -10.86 -36.66
C CYS A 352 -0.46 -11.20 -38.09
N ILE A 353 -0.42 -12.47 -38.49
CA ILE A 353 0.12 -12.89 -39.80
C ILE A 353 -1.00 -13.00 -40.84
N GLN A 354 -1.00 -12.07 -41.79
CA GLN A 354 -1.63 -12.27 -43.11
C GLN A 354 -0.51 -12.49 -44.15
N GLY A 355 -0.52 -13.64 -44.84
CA GLY A 355 0.23 -13.82 -46.09
C GLY A 355 1.45 -14.74 -46.12
N ILE A 356 1.81 -15.47 -45.05
CA ILE A 356 2.89 -16.49 -45.12
C ILE A 356 2.30 -17.89 -45.32
N ASN A 357 2.11 -18.28 -46.58
CA ASN A 357 1.72 -19.63 -46.99
C ASN A 357 2.84 -20.29 -47.81
N GLY A 358 3.08 -21.59 -47.60
CA GLY A 358 3.91 -22.40 -48.52
C GLY A 358 5.29 -22.87 -48.03
N ILE A 359 5.62 -22.78 -46.74
CA ILE A 359 6.89 -23.30 -46.20
C ILE A 359 6.70 -24.71 -45.62
N ASN A 360 7.07 -25.74 -46.38
CA ASN A 360 7.12 -27.13 -45.91
C ASN A 360 8.52 -27.48 -45.34
N GLY A 361 8.57 -28.33 -44.31
CA GLY A 361 9.83 -28.85 -43.77
C GLY A 361 10.50 -29.86 -44.71
N ASP A 362 11.84 -29.82 -44.80
CA ASP A 362 12.62 -30.81 -45.58
C ASP A 362 13.19 -31.90 -44.66
N ASN A 363 12.70 -33.12 -44.82
CA ASN A 363 13.10 -34.30 -44.04
C ASN A 363 14.54 -34.81 -44.33
N LYS A 364 15.26 -34.26 -45.33
CA LYS A 364 16.62 -34.74 -45.71
C LYS A 364 17.68 -34.63 -44.61
N THR A 365 17.45 -33.78 -43.60
CA THR A 365 18.42 -33.49 -42.52
C THR A 365 18.27 -34.39 -41.28
N THR A 366 17.16 -35.13 -41.15
CA THR A 366 16.83 -35.91 -39.95
C THR A 366 17.94 -36.89 -39.57
N GLY A 367 18.34 -36.88 -38.29
CA GLY A 367 19.36 -37.78 -37.73
C GLY A 367 20.80 -37.52 -38.17
N LYS A 368 21.09 -36.41 -38.87
CA LYS A 368 22.43 -36.06 -39.36
C LYS A 368 22.94 -34.76 -38.75
N VAL A 369 24.25 -34.66 -38.55
CA VAL A 369 24.96 -33.38 -38.41
C VAL A 369 24.82 -32.60 -39.72
N ILE A 370 24.62 -31.28 -39.63
CA ILE A 370 24.54 -30.39 -40.80
C ILE A 370 25.48 -29.18 -40.62
N THR A 371 26.02 -28.66 -41.71
CA THR A 371 26.64 -27.33 -41.73
C THR A 371 25.58 -26.25 -41.97
N CYS A 372 25.73 -25.10 -41.31
CA CYS A 372 25.05 -23.87 -41.66
C CYS A 372 25.92 -22.65 -41.36
N ARG A 373 25.51 -21.45 -41.78
CA ARG A 373 26.21 -20.22 -41.42
C ARG A 373 25.74 -19.71 -40.06
N GLY A 374 26.69 -19.43 -39.16
CA GLY A 374 26.46 -18.79 -37.87
C GLY A 374 27.21 -17.47 -37.76
N ALA A 375 26.73 -16.55 -36.91
CA ALA A 375 27.48 -15.35 -36.53
C ALA A 375 28.02 -15.56 -35.10
N VAL A 376 29.34 -15.54 -34.94
CA VAL A 376 30.04 -15.94 -33.71
C VAL A 376 30.80 -14.75 -33.12
N ALA A 377 30.69 -14.55 -31.81
CA ALA A 377 31.51 -13.64 -31.02
C ALA A 377 32.58 -14.44 -30.28
N TYR A 378 33.86 -14.13 -30.50
CA TYR A 378 34.98 -14.80 -29.84
C TYR A 378 35.43 -14.13 -28.54
N GLY A 379 35.10 -12.84 -28.36
CA GLY A 379 35.32 -12.09 -27.12
C GLY A 379 34.37 -10.88 -26.98
N PRO A 380 34.28 -10.27 -25.78
CA PRO A 380 33.44 -9.10 -25.56
C PRO A 380 33.91 -7.91 -26.42
N GLY A 381 32.99 -7.32 -27.19
CA GLY A 381 33.25 -6.19 -28.09
C GLY A 381 33.95 -6.56 -29.40
N GLU A 382 34.27 -7.84 -29.64
CA GLU A 382 34.90 -8.28 -30.89
C GLU A 382 33.88 -8.39 -32.04
N PRO A 383 34.22 -7.99 -33.29
CA PRO A 383 33.30 -8.11 -34.42
C PRO A 383 32.75 -9.54 -34.60
N LEU A 384 31.44 -9.64 -34.87
CA LEU A 384 30.80 -10.93 -35.17
C LEU A 384 31.36 -11.50 -36.49
N VAL A 385 31.92 -12.71 -36.43
CA VAL A 385 32.43 -13.44 -37.60
C VAL A 385 31.32 -14.33 -38.15
N VAL A 386 31.03 -14.24 -39.46
CA VAL A 386 30.02 -15.11 -40.10
C VAL A 386 30.70 -16.27 -40.83
N GLU A 387 30.68 -17.45 -40.19
CA GLU A 387 31.41 -18.64 -40.60
C GLU A 387 30.50 -19.88 -40.73
N GLU A 388 31.04 -20.98 -41.23
CA GLU A 388 30.34 -22.27 -41.23
C GLU A 388 30.48 -22.98 -39.88
N ILE A 389 29.35 -23.31 -39.28
CA ILE A 389 29.24 -24.03 -38.01
C ILE A 389 28.54 -25.37 -38.22
N LEU A 390 28.84 -26.33 -37.35
CA LEU A 390 28.17 -27.63 -37.31
C LEU A 390 26.99 -27.59 -36.33
N VAL A 391 25.86 -28.19 -36.74
CA VAL A 391 24.68 -28.36 -35.91
C VAL A 391 24.30 -29.84 -35.85
N GLU A 392 24.44 -30.40 -34.66
CA GLU A 392 24.09 -31.79 -34.33
C GLU A 392 22.60 -32.12 -34.58
N PRO A 393 22.23 -33.40 -34.70
CA PRO A 393 20.82 -33.81 -34.69
C PRO A 393 20.20 -33.62 -33.30
N PRO A 394 18.92 -33.22 -33.21
CA PRO A 394 18.25 -32.95 -31.94
C PRO A 394 18.10 -34.22 -31.11
N GLN A 395 18.37 -34.10 -29.80
CA GLN A 395 18.21 -35.14 -28.80
C GLN A 395 16.77 -35.22 -28.27
N LYS A 396 16.52 -36.11 -27.31
CA LYS A 396 15.20 -36.26 -26.67
C LYS A 396 14.78 -34.93 -26.01
N MET A 397 13.56 -34.46 -26.33
CA MET A 397 12.98 -33.16 -25.97
C MET A 397 13.50 -31.94 -26.75
N GLU A 398 14.47 -32.11 -27.64
CA GLU A 398 14.95 -31.03 -28.50
C GLU A 398 14.21 -30.99 -29.85
N VAL A 399 14.24 -29.83 -30.50
CA VAL A 399 13.83 -29.66 -31.89
C VAL A 399 14.88 -28.83 -32.61
N ARG A 400 15.27 -29.25 -33.82
CA ARG A 400 16.15 -28.45 -34.68
C ARG A 400 15.31 -27.69 -35.70
N ILE A 401 15.37 -26.37 -35.65
CA ILE A 401 14.65 -25.47 -36.55
C ILE A 401 15.60 -24.87 -37.60
N LYS A 402 15.06 -24.52 -38.76
CA LYS A 402 15.76 -23.68 -39.73
C LYS A 402 15.43 -22.22 -39.42
N ILE A 403 16.43 -21.43 -39.01
CA ILE A 403 16.29 -19.98 -38.84
C ILE A 403 16.17 -19.35 -40.24
N MET A 404 15.01 -18.78 -40.52
CA MET A 404 14.72 -18.11 -41.81
C MET A 404 15.10 -16.62 -41.77
N PHE A 405 14.89 -15.99 -40.61
CA PHE A 405 15.19 -14.58 -40.34
C PHE A 405 15.67 -14.48 -38.89
N THR A 406 16.54 -13.50 -38.62
CA THR A 406 16.99 -13.15 -37.26
C THR A 406 17.17 -11.64 -37.16
N SER A 407 17.19 -11.11 -35.94
CA SER A 407 17.33 -9.68 -35.64
C SER A 407 18.11 -9.51 -34.34
N ILE A 408 18.89 -8.43 -34.23
CA ILE A 408 19.68 -8.09 -33.04
C ILE A 408 18.83 -7.22 -32.11
N CYS A 409 18.84 -7.49 -30.81
CA CYS A 409 18.17 -6.70 -29.78
C CYS A 409 19.17 -6.11 -28.76
N HIS A 410 18.68 -5.26 -27.84
CA HIS A 410 19.52 -4.65 -26.81
C HIS A 410 20.16 -5.68 -25.85
N THR A 411 19.52 -6.84 -25.64
CA THR A 411 20.10 -7.96 -24.86
C THR A 411 21.38 -8.46 -25.51
N ASP A 412 21.33 -8.75 -26.82
CA ASP A 412 22.47 -9.26 -27.59
C ASP A 412 23.62 -8.25 -27.54
N LEU A 413 23.32 -6.96 -27.64
CA LEU A 413 24.29 -5.87 -27.51
C LEU A 413 24.93 -5.80 -26.11
N SER A 414 24.15 -5.93 -25.03
CA SER A 414 24.68 -5.91 -23.65
C SER A 414 25.59 -7.12 -23.35
N ILE A 415 25.22 -8.29 -23.85
CA ILE A 415 26.01 -9.52 -23.74
C ILE A 415 27.29 -9.38 -24.57
N TRP A 416 27.17 -8.90 -25.81
CA TRP A 416 28.30 -8.69 -26.71
C TRP A 416 29.33 -7.72 -26.13
N LYS A 417 28.92 -6.61 -25.50
CA LYS A 417 29.85 -5.68 -24.84
C LYS A 417 30.44 -6.19 -23.51
N GLY A 418 29.81 -7.20 -22.89
CA GLY A 418 30.20 -7.70 -21.57
C GLY A 418 30.07 -6.65 -20.45
N GLU A 419 28.97 -5.89 -20.41
CA GLU A 419 28.75 -4.77 -19.46
C GLU A 419 28.44 -5.21 -18.01
N ASN A 420 28.19 -6.51 -17.76
CA ASN A 420 27.97 -7.10 -16.42
C ASN A 420 29.18 -7.91 -15.95
N GLU A 421 29.80 -7.57 -14.81
CA GLU A 421 30.88 -8.38 -14.21
C GLU A 421 30.40 -9.76 -13.76
N SER A 422 29.14 -9.87 -13.29
CA SER A 422 28.48 -11.15 -12.97
C SER A 422 28.22 -12.06 -14.18
N GLN A 423 28.42 -11.56 -15.40
CA GLN A 423 28.32 -12.32 -16.65
C GLN A 423 29.69 -12.58 -17.30
N ARG A 424 30.80 -12.18 -16.65
CA ARG A 424 32.19 -12.41 -17.12
C ARG A 424 32.82 -13.68 -16.58
N ALA A 425 32.12 -14.80 -16.69
CA ALA A 425 32.73 -16.12 -16.75
C ALA A 425 31.72 -17.10 -17.35
N TYR A 426 32.09 -17.79 -18.42
CA TYR A 426 31.33 -18.93 -18.94
C TYR A 426 31.79 -20.22 -18.23
N PRO A 427 30.99 -20.88 -17.37
CA PRO A 427 29.81 -20.37 -16.64
C PRO A 427 29.81 -20.67 -15.10
N ARG A 428 29.63 -19.66 -14.21
CA ARG A 428 29.12 -19.86 -12.82
C ARG A 428 28.73 -18.58 -12.03
N ILE A 429 28.06 -18.74 -10.87
CA ILE A 429 27.51 -17.69 -9.97
C ILE A 429 27.81 -18.01 -8.47
N LEU A 430 27.85 -16.98 -7.58
CA LEU A 430 27.93 -17.02 -6.10
C LEU A 430 27.08 -15.90 -5.44
N GLY A 431 26.83 -15.95 -4.12
CA GLY A 431 26.03 -14.97 -3.34
C GLY A 431 26.48 -14.77 -1.87
N HIS A 432 25.80 -13.90 -1.10
CA HIS A 432 26.14 -13.51 0.30
C HIS A 432 24.90 -13.05 1.13
N GLU A 433 24.97 -13.09 2.47
CA GLU A 433 23.84 -12.88 3.43
C GLU A 433 23.93 -11.61 4.33
N ALA A 434 22.81 -11.13 4.92
CA ALA A 434 22.51 -11.20 6.40
C ALA A 434 21.48 -10.17 7.02
N SER A 435 20.38 -10.71 7.61
CA SER A 435 19.72 -10.38 8.92
C SER A 435 18.91 -9.09 9.29
N GLY A 436 17.57 -9.28 9.52
CA GLY A 436 16.71 -8.75 10.64
C GLY A 436 16.27 -7.26 10.63
N TYR A 437 15.18 -6.76 11.27
CA TYR A 437 14.26 -7.12 12.40
C TYR A 437 12.94 -6.23 12.36
N GLY A 438 11.82 -6.55 13.07
CA GLY A 438 10.96 -5.49 13.72
C GLY A 438 9.39 -5.36 13.70
N VAL A 439 8.58 -6.27 14.26
CA VAL A 439 7.25 -6.06 14.97
C VAL A 439 5.88 -5.69 14.28
N ASN A 440 4.88 -6.56 14.52
CA ASN A 440 3.45 -6.33 14.93
C ASN A 440 2.21 -6.20 13.98
N PRO A 441 2.27 -5.93 12.65
CA PRO A 441 1.08 -6.09 11.78
C PRO A 441 0.64 -7.53 11.49
N MET A 442 1.55 -8.50 11.62
CA MET A 442 1.38 -9.93 11.29
C MET A 442 0.03 -10.54 11.70
N MET A 443 -0.43 -10.23 12.92
CA MET A 443 -1.69 -10.73 13.49
C MET A 443 -2.92 -10.37 12.64
N LYS A 444 -2.94 -9.15 12.11
CA LYS A 444 -4.06 -8.63 11.32
C LYS A 444 -4.07 -9.20 9.89
N ILE A 445 -2.89 -9.53 9.37
CA ILE A 445 -2.72 -10.23 8.09
C ILE A 445 -3.23 -11.64 8.22
N SER A 446 -2.85 -12.33 9.30
CA SER A 446 -3.30 -13.69 9.58
C SER A 446 -4.83 -13.78 9.57
N GLU A 447 -5.49 -12.90 10.32
CA GLU A 447 -6.96 -12.85 10.37
C GLU A 447 -7.59 -12.50 9.01
N GLY A 448 -7.01 -11.54 8.26
CA GLY A 448 -7.49 -11.19 6.92
C GLY A 448 -7.31 -12.31 5.90
N ALA A 449 -6.16 -12.97 5.90
CA ALA A 449 -5.88 -14.12 5.04
C ALA A 449 -6.80 -15.30 5.39
N ARG A 450 -7.02 -15.57 6.69
CA ARG A 450 -7.96 -16.58 7.19
C ARG A 450 -9.39 -16.32 6.72
N ALA A 451 -9.89 -15.09 6.90
CA ALA A 451 -11.21 -14.66 6.45
C ALA A 451 -11.37 -14.71 4.91
N ARG A 452 -10.27 -14.66 4.16
CA ARG A 452 -10.24 -14.83 2.69
C ARG A 452 -10.00 -16.28 2.24
N GLY A 453 -9.87 -17.24 3.16
CA GLY A 453 -9.69 -18.65 2.83
C GLY A 453 -8.27 -19.01 2.36
N ALA A 454 -7.24 -18.27 2.78
CA ALA A 454 -5.85 -18.66 2.54
C ALA A 454 -5.56 -20.03 3.17
N SER A 455 -5.04 -20.96 2.36
CA SER A 455 -4.82 -22.36 2.76
C SER A 455 -3.58 -22.58 3.62
N LYS A 456 -2.66 -21.61 3.65
CA LYS A 456 -1.43 -21.60 4.43
C LYS A 456 -1.08 -20.16 4.80
N ILE A 457 -0.77 -19.93 6.07
CA ILE A 457 -0.45 -18.61 6.62
C ILE A 457 0.81 -18.78 7.48
N ILE A 458 1.96 -18.33 6.96
CA ILE A 458 3.26 -18.46 7.62
C ILE A 458 3.58 -17.16 8.36
N GLY A 459 3.61 -17.21 9.69
CA GLY A 459 4.12 -16.11 10.51
C GLY A 459 5.64 -16.09 10.54
N VAL A 460 6.23 -14.91 10.54
CA VAL A 460 7.67 -14.72 10.73
C VAL A 460 7.89 -13.64 11.77
N ASP A 461 8.47 -14.01 12.91
CA ASP A 461 8.90 -13.05 13.92
C ASP A 461 10.03 -13.63 14.76
N VAL A 462 10.90 -12.74 15.26
CA VAL A 462 12.02 -13.08 16.15
C VAL A 462 11.57 -13.44 17.57
N ASN A 463 10.34 -13.09 17.92
CA ASN A 463 9.74 -13.40 19.22
C ASN A 463 8.77 -14.60 19.09
N PRO A 464 9.17 -15.81 19.54
CA PRO A 464 8.35 -17.01 19.40
C PRO A 464 7.04 -16.96 20.21
N THR A 465 6.95 -16.12 21.25
CA THR A 465 5.70 -15.95 22.04
C THR A 465 4.54 -15.35 21.23
N LYS A 466 4.81 -14.83 20.03
CA LYS A 466 3.76 -14.39 19.11
C LYS A 466 3.04 -15.55 18.42
N PHE A 467 3.66 -16.71 18.27
CA PHE A 467 3.06 -17.82 17.51
C PHE A 467 1.71 -18.26 18.09
N SER A 468 1.61 -18.46 19.40
CA SER A 468 0.36 -18.87 20.06
C SER A 468 -0.80 -17.87 19.87
N LYS A 469 -0.51 -16.58 19.71
CA LYS A 469 -1.51 -15.56 19.36
C LYS A 469 -1.84 -15.57 17.86
N GLY A 470 -0.86 -15.88 17.01
CA GLY A 470 -1.06 -16.01 15.56
C GLY A 470 -1.91 -17.21 15.20
N GLU A 471 -1.72 -18.34 15.88
CA GLU A 471 -2.49 -19.58 15.69
C GLU A 471 -3.99 -19.34 15.92
N ALA A 472 -4.35 -18.61 16.98
CA ALA A 472 -5.73 -18.18 17.25
C ALA A 472 -6.34 -17.28 16.15
N MET A 473 -5.50 -16.65 15.32
CA MET A 473 -5.87 -15.84 14.16
C MET A 473 -5.62 -16.55 12.81
N GLY A 474 -5.50 -17.89 12.82
CA GLY A 474 -5.40 -18.72 11.62
C GLY A 474 -4.01 -18.99 11.07
N MET A 475 -2.95 -18.59 11.77
CA MET A 475 -1.58 -18.90 11.37
C MET A 475 -1.34 -20.41 11.39
N THR A 476 -0.86 -20.98 10.28
CA THR A 476 -0.66 -22.43 10.12
C THR A 476 0.77 -22.87 10.39
N ASP A 477 1.73 -21.97 10.17
CA ASP A 477 3.17 -22.22 10.30
C ASP A 477 3.83 -20.98 10.93
N PHE A 478 4.94 -21.15 11.65
CA PHE A 478 5.74 -20.03 12.16
C PHE A 478 7.23 -20.30 11.98
N VAL A 479 7.98 -19.26 11.64
CA VAL A 479 9.43 -19.31 11.42
C VAL A 479 10.11 -18.19 12.22
N ASN A 480 10.99 -18.56 13.15
CA ASN A 480 11.90 -17.62 13.78
C ASN A 480 13.19 -17.53 12.95
N PRO A 481 13.51 -16.38 12.31
CA PRO A 481 14.67 -16.29 11.43
C PRO A 481 16.02 -16.41 12.16
N ILE A 482 16.08 -16.21 13.49
CA ILE A 482 17.33 -16.33 14.26
C ILE A 482 17.69 -17.79 14.59
N GLU A 483 16.75 -18.72 14.37
CA GLU A 483 16.92 -20.16 14.59
C GLU A 483 17.30 -20.91 13.29
N LEU A 484 17.57 -20.18 12.20
CA LEU A 484 17.90 -20.73 10.89
C LEU A 484 19.41 -20.68 10.60
N GLU A 485 19.94 -21.78 10.08
CA GLU A 485 21.29 -21.88 9.50
C GLU A 485 21.33 -21.49 7.99
N LYS A 486 20.22 -20.92 7.47
CA LYS A 486 20.03 -20.56 6.06
C LYS A 486 19.18 -19.28 5.94
N PRO A 487 19.16 -18.60 4.78
CA PRO A 487 18.29 -17.46 4.54
C PRO A 487 16.80 -17.79 4.78
N LEU A 488 16.08 -16.84 5.36
CA LEU A 488 14.66 -16.98 5.69
C LEU A 488 13.82 -17.33 4.45
N HIS A 489 14.06 -16.66 3.33
CA HIS A 489 13.32 -16.88 2.10
C HIS A 489 13.49 -18.30 1.53
N GLU A 490 14.66 -18.92 1.68
CA GLU A 490 14.84 -20.34 1.33
C GLU A 490 13.93 -21.23 2.19
N LYS A 491 13.92 -21.00 3.51
CA LYS A 491 13.06 -21.74 4.44
C LYS A 491 11.57 -21.55 4.11
N ILE A 492 11.14 -20.34 3.76
CA ILE A 492 9.76 -20.07 3.34
C ILE A 492 9.44 -20.77 2.02
N ARG A 493 10.34 -20.77 1.04
CA ARG A 493 10.18 -21.47 -0.25
C ARG A 493 10.10 -22.99 -0.08
N GLU A 494 10.83 -23.57 0.88
CA GLU A 494 10.70 -24.98 1.27
C GLU A 494 9.30 -25.30 1.83
N ILE A 495 8.80 -24.49 2.77
CA ILE A 495 7.50 -24.69 3.43
C ILE A 495 6.32 -24.50 2.46
N SER A 496 6.46 -23.58 1.50
CA SER A 496 5.45 -23.22 0.49
C SER A 496 5.56 -24.00 -0.82
N ARG A 497 6.65 -24.74 -1.05
CA ARG A 497 6.96 -25.50 -2.29
C ARG A 497 7.11 -24.63 -3.56
N GLY A 498 7.74 -23.46 -3.42
CA GLY A 498 8.05 -22.58 -4.56
C GLY A 498 8.14 -21.09 -4.19
N GLY A 499 7.54 -20.71 -3.07
CA GLY A 499 7.34 -19.34 -2.62
C GLY A 499 5.87 -19.06 -2.36
N VAL A 500 5.56 -18.04 -1.55
CA VAL A 500 4.18 -17.65 -1.23
C VAL A 500 3.56 -16.76 -2.31
N ASP A 501 2.26 -16.88 -2.56
CA ASP A 501 1.57 -16.02 -3.54
C ASP A 501 1.61 -14.53 -3.13
N PHE A 502 1.52 -14.27 -1.83
CA PHE A 502 1.60 -12.94 -1.23
C PHE A 502 2.55 -12.94 -0.03
N SER A 503 3.42 -11.93 0.05
CA SER A 503 4.16 -11.60 1.26
C SER A 503 3.85 -10.17 1.70
N PHE A 504 3.98 -9.91 3.00
CA PHE A 504 3.62 -8.65 3.61
C PHE A 504 4.76 -8.18 4.50
N GLU A 505 5.48 -7.13 4.09
CA GLU A 505 6.54 -6.53 4.89
C GLU A 505 5.93 -5.60 5.93
N CYS A 506 6.22 -5.88 7.20
CA CYS A 506 5.46 -5.33 8.33
C CYS A 506 6.32 -4.68 9.41
N ALA A 507 7.64 -4.73 9.25
CA ALA A 507 8.61 -4.30 10.25
C ALA A 507 9.18 -2.90 9.98
N GLY A 508 9.08 -2.40 8.74
CA GLY A 508 9.73 -1.14 8.37
C GLY A 508 11.24 -1.30 8.20
N ASN A 509 11.68 -2.50 7.86
CA ASN A 509 13.08 -2.89 7.79
C ASN A 509 13.41 -3.46 6.40
N LEU A 510 14.51 -3.00 5.81
CA LEU A 510 14.87 -3.32 4.42
C LEU A 510 15.39 -4.75 4.25
N ASP A 511 16.05 -5.29 5.26
CA ASP A 511 16.59 -6.64 5.25
C ASP A 511 15.42 -7.65 5.40
N VAL A 512 14.40 -7.32 6.19
CA VAL A 512 13.10 -8.02 6.22
C VAL A 512 12.34 -7.85 4.89
N LEU A 513 12.37 -6.67 4.26
CA LEU A 513 11.75 -6.43 2.94
C LEU A 513 12.39 -7.30 1.85
N ARG A 514 13.72 -7.43 1.87
CA ARG A 514 14.48 -8.28 0.97
C ARG A 514 14.04 -9.73 1.07
N GLU A 515 14.02 -10.26 2.30
CA GLU A 515 13.58 -11.63 2.57
C GLU A 515 12.10 -11.84 2.21
N ALA A 516 11.22 -10.89 2.52
CA ALA A 516 9.80 -10.94 2.15
C ALA A 516 9.61 -10.94 0.63
N TYR A 517 10.40 -10.16 -0.11
CA TYR A 517 10.36 -10.13 -1.57
C TYR A 517 10.78 -11.46 -2.18
N LEU A 518 11.94 -12.01 -1.76
CA LEU A 518 12.46 -13.29 -2.24
C LEU A 518 11.61 -14.50 -1.83
N SER A 519 10.88 -14.39 -0.72
CA SER A 519 9.95 -15.43 -0.21
C SER A 519 8.74 -15.66 -1.11
N THR A 520 8.38 -14.71 -1.98
CA THR A 520 7.20 -14.87 -2.86
C THR A 520 7.44 -15.89 -3.99
N HIS A 521 6.39 -16.29 -4.70
CA HIS A 521 6.48 -17.24 -5.81
C HIS A 521 7.02 -16.59 -7.10
N GLU A 522 7.96 -17.25 -7.77
CA GLU A 522 8.45 -16.84 -9.10
C GLU A 522 7.35 -17.02 -10.16
N GLY A 523 7.02 -15.94 -10.87
CA GLY A 523 6.06 -15.90 -11.97
C GLY A 523 4.79 -15.10 -11.67
N TRP A 524 4.44 -14.90 -10.40
CA TRP A 524 3.23 -14.14 -10.01
C TRP A 524 3.22 -13.56 -8.58
N GLY A 525 4.24 -13.82 -7.76
CA GLY A 525 4.24 -13.46 -6.35
C GLY A 525 4.23 -11.94 -6.09
N MET A 526 3.41 -11.50 -5.14
CA MET A 526 3.24 -10.08 -4.82
C MET A 526 3.73 -9.75 -3.40
N THR A 527 4.58 -8.74 -3.27
CA THR A 527 5.05 -8.21 -1.98
C THR A 527 4.34 -6.90 -1.66
N VAL A 528 3.66 -6.84 -0.51
CA VAL A 528 2.97 -5.64 -0.04
C VAL A 528 3.76 -5.03 1.12
N VAL A 529 4.24 -3.80 0.94
CA VAL A 529 4.90 -3.04 2.01
C VAL A 529 3.85 -2.35 2.88
N LEU A 530 3.90 -2.65 4.18
CA LEU A 530 3.03 -2.08 5.22
C LEU A 530 3.84 -1.45 6.36
N GLY A 531 5.11 -1.85 6.53
CA GLY A 531 6.04 -1.24 7.46
C GLY A 531 6.45 0.19 7.06
N ILE A 532 6.71 1.05 8.06
CA ILE A 532 7.21 2.41 7.83
C ILE A 532 8.73 2.38 7.83
N HIS A 533 9.36 2.79 6.71
CA HIS A 533 10.82 2.78 6.55
C HIS A 533 11.38 4.20 6.76
N PRO A 534 11.94 4.53 7.94
CA PRO A 534 12.53 5.85 8.22
C PRO A 534 13.96 6.00 7.66
N SER A 535 14.58 4.91 7.22
CA SER A 535 15.92 4.93 6.64
C SER A 535 15.88 5.48 5.20
N PRO A 536 16.73 6.45 4.81
CA PRO A 536 16.76 7.02 3.46
C PRO A 536 17.28 6.05 2.37
N ARG A 537 17.51 4.78 2.72
CA ARG A 537 17.98 3.73 1.81
C ARG A 537 16.83 3.34 0.86
N MET A 538 17.18 3.12 -0.40
CA MET A 538 16.23 2.72 -1.45
C MET A 538 15.83 1.25 -1.33
N LEU A 539 14.81 0.82 -2.08
CA LEU A 539 14.38 -0.57 -2.17
C LEU A 539 15.57 -1.52 -2.46
N PRO A 540 15.75 -2.62 -1.70
CA PRO A 540 16.87 -3.54 -1.84
C PRO A 540 16.58 -4.60 -2.93
N ILE A 541 16.11 -4.13 -4.08
CA ILE A 541 15.68 -4.97 -5.20
C ILE A 541 16.37 -4.42 -6.45
N HIS A 542 17.09 -5.29 -7.16
CA HIS A 542 17.66 -4.98 -8.45
C HIS A 542 16.57 -5.06 -9.52
N PRO A 543 16.48 -4.12 -10.49
CA PRO A 543 15.38 -4.08 -11.45
C PRO A 543 15.17 -5.39 -12.23
N MET A 544 16.24 -6.18 -12.45
CA MET A 544 16.14 -7.45 -13.16
C MET A 544 15.42 -8.54 -12.37
N GLU A 545 15.36 -8.47 -11.04
CA GLU A 545 14.68 -9.47 -10.20
C GLU A 545 13.16 -9.40 -10.28
N LEU A 546 12.59 -8.32 -10.82
CA LEU A 546 11.16 -8.24 -11.12
C LEU A 546 10.81 -9.05 -12.38
N PHE A 547 11.78 -9.37 -13.25
CA PHE A 547 11.54 -10.21 -14.44
C PHE A 547 11.28 -11.68 -14.07
N ASP A 548 11.57 -12.08 -12.83
CA ASP A 548 11.08 -13.33 -12.24
C ASP A 548 9.55 -13.36 -12.09
N GLY A 549 8.82 -12.35 -12.56
CA GLY A 549 7.35 -12.27 -12.52
C GLY A 549 6.80 -11.83 -11.16
N ARG A 550 7.66 -11.32 -10.29
CA ARG A 550 7.29 -10.77 -8.97
C ARG A 550 6.75 -9.34 -9.12
N GLY A 551 5.94 -8.92 -8.16
CA GLY A 551 5.46 -7.54 -8.02
C GLY A 551 5.72 -6.98 -6.64
N ILE A 552 5.79 -5.65 -6.54
CA ILE A 552 5.85 -4.94 -5.26
C ILE A 552 4.94 -3.71 -5.28
N CYS A 553 4.18 -3.52 -4.20
CA CYS A 553 3.33 -2.36 -3.96
C CYS A 553 3.32 -2.00 -2.47
N ALA A 554 2.64 -0.92 -2.10
CA ALA A 554 2.26 -0.62 -0.72
C ALA A 554 0.81 -0.15 -0.66
N SER A 555 0.28 0.03 0.55
CA SER A 555 -1.13 0.39 0.75
C SER A 555 -1.31 1.33 1.95
N ILE A 556 -1.79 2.55 1.70
CA ILE A 556 -2.38 3.40 2.74
C ILE A 556 -3.79 2.89 3.04
N PHE A 557 -4.10 2.66 4.32
CA PHE A 557 -5.45 2.37 4.80
C PHE A 557 -6.16 1.25 4.01
N GLY A 558 -5.42 0.23 3.56
CA GLY A 558 -5.96 -0.94 2.87
C GLY A 558 -6.51 -0.65 1.46
N GLY A 559 -6.16 0.49 0.86
CA GLY A 559 -6.73 0.97 -0.41
C GLY A 559 -8.19 1.45 -0.30
N PHE A 560 -8.67 1.66 0.92
CA PHE A 560 -10.09 1.75 1.26
C PHE A 560 -10.59 3.20 1.40
N LYS A 561 -11.73 3.50 0.76
CA LYS A 561 -12.49 4.75 0.91
C LYS A 561 -13.33 4.67 2.19
N ALA A 562 -12.84 5.34 3.22
CA ALA A 562 -13.26 5.12 4.58
C ALA A 562 -14.73 5.48 4.88
N LYS A 563 -15.26 6.60 4.38
CA LYS A 563 -16.68 6.94 4.58
C LYS A 563 -17.62 5.96 3.89
N THR A 564 -17.31 5.63 2.63
CA THR A 564 -18.21 4.83 1.80
C THR A 564 -18.14 3.34 2.11
N GLN A 565 -17.02 2.84 2.63
CA GLN A 565 -16.79 1.40 2.79
C GLN A 565 -16.64 0.92 4.25
N LEU A 566 -16.17 1.75 5.20
CA LEU A 566 -15.98 1.32 6.60
C LEU A 566 -17.25 0.91 7.34
N PRO A 567 -18.43 1.52 7.11
CA PRO A 567 -19.69 1.02 7.68
C PRO A 567 -20.01 -0.42 7.24
N ILE A 568 -19.64 -0.81 6.01
CA ILE A 568 -19.83 -2.18 5.49
C ILE A 568 -18.86 -3.13 6.19
N PHE A 569 -17.58 -2.76 6.30
CA PHE A 569 -16.59 -3.60 6.99
C PHE A 569 -16.88 -3.74 8.49
N ALA A 570 -17.37 -2.68 9.14
CA ALA A 570 -17.86 -2.74 10.52
C ALA A 570 -18.99 -3.77 10.70
N GLN A 571 -19.92 -3.86 9.74
CA GLN A 571 -20.97 -4.88 9.73
C GLN A 571 -20.39 -6.30 9.61
N GLN A 572 -19.41 -6.52 8.74
CA GLN A 572 -18.73 -7.83 8.58
C GLN A 572 -18.04 -8.27 9.89
N CYS A 573 -17.33 -7.36 10.55
CA CYS A 573 -16.71 -7.61 11.87
C CYS A 573 -17.75 -7.99 12.94
N ILE A 574 -18.92 -7.35 12.94
CA ILE A 574 -19.99 -7.61 13.92
C ILE A 574 -20.69 -8.95 13.64
N HIS A 575 -20.79 -9.37 12.38
CA HIS A 575 -21.26 -10.70 11.99
C HIS A 575 -20.23 -11.82 12.24
N GLY A 576 -19.01 -11.49 12.72
CA GLY A 576 -17.97 -12.48 13.01
C GLY A 576 -17.19 -12.97 11.78
N GLU A 577 -17.34 -12.31 10.62
CA GLU A 577 -16.50 -12.59 9.44
C GLU A 577 -15.03 -12.23 9.70
N VAL A 578 -14.80 -11.26 10.60
CA VAL A 578 -13.49 -10.82 11.08
C VAL A 578 -13.55 -10.67 12.60
N ASN A 579 -12.70 -11.39 13.33
CA ASN A 579 -12.60 -11.29 14.78
C ASN A 579 -11.79 -10.06 15.18
N LEU A 580 -12.42 -9.12 15.90
CA LEU A 580 -11.77 -7.92 16.42
C LEU A 580 -11.29 -8.04 17.87
N ASP A 581 -11.78 -9.03 18.62
CA ASP A 581 -11.61 -9.07 20.09
C ASP A 581 -10.16 -9.38 20.49
N GLU A 582 -9.53 -10.32 19.79
CA GLU A 582 -8.14 -10.75 20.03
C GLU A 582 -7.09 -9.66 19.79
N PHE A 583 -7.45 -8.54 19.17
CA PHE A 583 -6.56 -7.38 19.05
C PHE A 583 -6.53 -6.50 20.30
N ILE A 584 -7.60 -6.45 21.10
CA ILE A 584 -7.67 -5.66 22.34
C ILE A 584 -7.08 -6.47 23.49
N THR A 585 -5.78 -6.29 23.75
CA THR A 585 -5.07 -7.04 24.79
C THR A 585 -5.12 -6.39 26.17
N HIS A 586 -5.38 -5.08 26.25
CA HIS A 586 -5.39 -4.31 27.48
C HIS A 586 -6.46 -3.23 27.43
N GLU A 587 -7.10 -2.97 28.56
CA GLU A 587 -8.06 -1.88 28.75
C GLU A 587 -7.70 -1.12 30.02
N LEU A 588 -7.56 0.20 29.93
CA LEU A 588 -7.20 1.05 31.05
C LEU A 588 -8.06 2.33 31.03
N PRO A 589 -8.32 2.97 32.18
CA PRO A 589 -8.87 4.33 32.20
C PRO A 589 -7.89 5.30 31.54
N PHE A 590 -8.40 6.38 30.95
CA PHE A 590 -7.60 7.36 30.21
C PHE A 590 -6.47 7.99 31.05
N GLU A 591 -6.67 8.13 32.37
CA GLU A 591 -5.64 8.60 33.30
C GLU A 591 -4.34 7.76 33.28
N LYS A 592 -4.41 6.52 32.82
CA LYS A 592 -3.27 5.60 32.72
C LYS A 592 -2.59 5.60 31.34
N ILE A 593 -2.79 6.64 30.50
CA ILE A 593 -2.16 6.73 29.17
C ILE A 593 -0.63 6.52 29.17
N ASN A 594 0.09 7.03 30.17
CA ASN A 594 1.54 6.79 30.29
C ASN A 594 1.89 5.30 30.51
N GLU A 595 1.10 4.58 31.33
CA GLU A 595 1.25 3.13 31.55
C GLU A 595 0.93 2.35 30.25
N ALA A 596 -0.09 2.78 29.52
CA ALA A 596 -0.47 2.20 28.24
C ALA A 596 0.61 2.34 27.16
N PHE A 597 1.30 3.49 27.11
CA PHE A 597 2.49 3.67 26.26
C PHE A 597 3.64 2.75 26.66
N GLN A 598 3.90 2.55 27.96
CA GLN A 598 4.92 1.61 28.43
C GLN A 598 4.60 0.15 28.04
N LEU A 599 3.32 -0.26 28.08
CA LEU A 599 2.91 -1.59 27.61
C LEU A 599 3.15 -1.79 26.10
N LEU A 600 3.04 -0.74 25.29
CA LEU A 600 3.38 -0.79 23.87
C LEU A 600 4.90 -0.84 23.64
N ILE A 601 5.68 0.00 24.33
CA ILE A 601 7.15 0.03 24.26
C ILE A 601 7.75 -1.33 24.64
N GLN A 602 7.21 -1.97 25.67
CA GLN A 602 7.63 -3.29 26.14
C GLN A 602 7.13 -4.46 25.27
N GLY A 603 6.39 -4.19 24.18
CA GLY A 603 5.84 -5.22 23.29
C GLY A 603 4.78 -6.12 23.92
N LYS A 604 4.26 -5.76 25.11
CA LYS A 604 3.26 -6.53 25.86
C LYS A 604 1.84 -6.34 25.29
N SER A 605 1.58 -5.18 24.68
CA SER A 605 0.30 -4.81 24.11
C SER A 605 0.26 -4.97 22.58
N LEU A 606 -0.83 -5.52 22.02
CA LEU A 606 -1.15 -5.42 20.59
C LEU A 606 -1.96 -4.14 20.32
N ARG A 607 -3.00 -3.93 21.13
CA ARG A 607 -3.69 -2.67 21.37
C ARG A 607 -4.01 -2.55 22.84
N CYS A 608 -3.79 -1.34 23.37
CA CYS A 608 -4.36 -0.89 24.63
C CYS A 608 -5.45 0.13 24.31
N LEU A 609 -6.65 -0.16 24.79
CA LEU A 609 -7.80 0.72 24.72
C LEU A 609 -7.89 1.57 25.99
N LEU A 610 -8.14 2.86 25.81
CA LEU A 610 -8.41 3.83 26.85
C LEU A 610 -9.88 4.24 26.82
N HIS A 611 -10.49 4.35 28.00
CA HIS A 611 -11.86 4.85 28.20
C HIS A 611 -11.87 6.07 29.12
N PHE A 612 -12.75 7.03 28.82
CA PHE A 612 -12.96 8.28 29.56
C PHE A 612 -14.08 8.16 30.61
#